data_AF-A0A968JX89-F1
#
_entry.id   AF-A0A968JX89-F1
#
_cell.length_a   1.000
_cell.length_b   1.000
_cell.length_c   1.000
_cell.angle_alpha   90.00
_cell.angle_beta   90.00
_cell.angle_gamma   90.00
#
_symmetry.space_group_name_H-M   'P 1'
#
loop_
_entity.id
_entity.type
_entity.pdbx_description
1 polymer ?
#
loop_
_entity_poly.entity_id
_entity_poly.type
_entity_poly.pdbx_seq_one_letter_code
_entity_poly.pdbx_strand_id
1 'polypeptide(L)'
;MMLRASIDHPDNGFTAGLSPRPVVTGSGSTGVAHDGPVMGFVDAVVLHDTDEYPEARAALERAVGVPATDRVAMVAGNFSMMNRALDAVGAPVHPGLDDLATEMGVTIPDHLRAG
;
A
#
# COMPACT_ATOMS: atom_id res chain seq x y z
N MET A 1 0.02 9.64 -13.39
CA MET A 1 1.35 10.11 -13.85
C MET A 1 2.29 10.56 -12.72
N MET A 2 1.82 10.78 -11.48
CA MET A 2 2.70 11.12 -10.34
C MET A 2 3.55 9.95 -9.80
N LEU A 3 3.04 8.71 -9.84
CA LEU A 3 3.76 7.52 -9.36
C LEU A 3 5.06 7.25 -10.14
N ARG A 4 5.04 7.37 -11.48
CA ARG A 4 6.26 7.22 -12.31
C ARG A 4 7.31 8.30 -12.01
N ALA A 5 6.89 9.56 -11.85
CA ALA A 5 7.81 10.65 -11.52
C ALA A 5 8.46 10.50 -10.12
N SER A 6 7.78 9.84 -9.17
CA SER A 6 8.34 9.53 -7.85
C SER A 6 9.29 8.33 -7.87
N ILE A 7 9.22 7.45 -8.87
CA ILE A 7 10.08 6.26 -9.02
C ILE A 7 11.41 6.64 -9.68
N ASP A 8 11.41 7.56 -10.65
CA ASP A 8 12.61 7.94 -11.43
C ASP A 8 13.52 8.97 -10.73
N HIS A 9 13.21 9.41 -9.50
CA HIS A 9 14.02 10.42 -8.81
C HIS A 9 15.31 9.81 -8.22
N PRO A 10 16.53 10.23 -8.59
CA PRO A 10 17.77 9.53 -8.21
C PRO A 10 18.06 9.39 -6.70
N ASP A 11 17.37 10.12 -5.84
CA ASP A 11 17.59 10.20 -4.39
C ASP A 11 16.51 9.48 -3.55
N ASN A 12 15.54 8.84 -4.19
CA ASN A 12 14.40 8.19 -3.52
C ASN A 12 14.73 6.79 -2.96
N GLY A 13 15.96 6.31 -3.13
CA GLY A 13 16.42 5.03 -2.56
C GLY A 13 15.80 3.78 -3.21
N PHE A 14 15.08 3.91 -4.33
CA PHE A 14 14.59 2.76 -5.08
C PHE A 14 15.75 2.12 -5.86
N THR A 15 16.51 1.26 -5.21
CA THR A 15 17.45 0.38 -5.91
C THR A 15 16.66 -0.61 -6.76
N ALA A 16 16.96 -0.66 -8.06
CA ALA A 16 16.32 -1.50 -9.07
C ALA A 16 15.74 -2.82 -8.54
N GLY A 17 14.43 -3.02 -8.74
CA GLY A 17 13.72 -4.26 -8.37
C GLY A 17 12.42 -4.07 -7.60
N LEU A 18 11.68 -2.99 -7.85
CA LEU A 18 10.34 -2.83 -7.27
C LEU A 18 9.45 -4.00 -7.70
N SER A 19 8.83 -4.66 -6.72
CA SER A 19 7.82 -5.69 -6.97
C SER A 19 6.53 -5.29 -6.27
N PRO A 20 5.41 -5.11 -6.99
CA PRO A 20 4.12 -4.84 -6.35
C PRO A 20 3.43 -6.13 -5.88
N ARG A 21 3.91 -7.31 -6.30
CA ARG A 21 3.29 -8.61 -5.92
C ARG A 21 3.21 -8.84 -4.41
N PRO A 22 4.25 -8.53 -3.60
CA PRO A 22 4.19 -8.71 -2.15
C PRO A 22 3.05 -7.94 -1.48
N VAL A 23 2.58 -6.84 -2.05
CA VAL A 23 1.45 -6.06 -1.53
C VAL A 23 0.16 -6.89 -1.56
N VAL A 24 0.00 -7.75 -2.57
CA VAL A 24 -1.18 -8.62 -2.70
C VAL A 24 -0.98 -9.94 -1.96
N THR A 25 0.22 -10.51 -2.03
CA THR A 25 0.48 -11.82 -1.43
C THR A 25 0.76 -11.78 0.06
N GLY A 26 1.01 -10.58 0.63
CA GLY A 26 1.44 -10.41 2.03
C GLY A 26 2.80 -11.04 2.33
N SER A 27 3.62 -11.28 1.29
CA SER A 27 4.85 -12.06 1.42
C SER A 27 5.91 -11.66 0.39
N GLY A 28 7.17 -11.63 0.80
CA GLY A 28 8.30 -11.25 -0.05
C GLY A 28 8.71 -9.80 0.15
N SER A 29 9.71 -9.34 -0.61
CA SER A 29 10.20 -7.97 -0.52
C SER A 29 9.69 -7.13 -1.68
N THR A 30 9.24 -5.91 -1.39
CA THR A 30 8.80 -4.95 -2.41
C THR A 30 9.97 -4.21 -3.04
N GLY A 31 11.20 -4.37 -2.52
CA GLY A 31 12.36 -3.58 -2.90
C GLY A 31 12.41 -2.20 -2.25
N VAL A 32 11.49 -1.89 -1.33
CA VAL A 32 11.48 -0.65 -0.55
C VAL A 32 12.23 -0.85 0.76
N ALA A 33 13.04 0.13 1.16
CA ALA A 33 13.69 0.10 2.46
C ALA A 33 12.65 0.00 3.59
N HIS A 34 12.88 -0.91 4.54
CA HIS A 34 11.98 -1.17 5.67
C HIS A 34 10.57 -1.64 5.28
N ASP A 35 10.44 -2.32 4.13
CA ASP A 35 9.19 -2.87 3.63
C ASP A 35 8.43 -3.76 4.63
N GLY A 36 9.12 -4.66 5.34
CA GLY A 36 8.52 -5.52 6.36
C GLY A 36 7.85 -4.72 7.49
N PRO A 37 8.59 -3.86 8.22
CA PRO A 37 8.00 -2.98 9.23
C PRO A 37 6.87 -2.08 8.72
N VAL A 38 6.97 -1.58 7.48
CA VAL A 38 5.89 -0.79 6.87
C VAL A 38 4.64 -1.64 6.63
N MET A 39 4.78 -2.83 6.03
CA MET A 39 3.65 -3.72 5.76
C MET A 39 2.98 -4.18 7.05
N GLY A 40 3.75 -4.67 8.04
CA GLY A 40 3.17 -5.12 9.32
C GLY A 40 2.41 -4.03 10.07
N PHE A 41 2.93 -2.79 10.06
CA PHE A 41 2.21 -1.66 10.66
C PHE A 41 0.94 -1.28 9.90
N VAL A 42 1.00 -1.27 8.56
CA VAL A 42 -0.17 -0.99 7.72
C VAL A 42 -1.24 -2.06 7.89
N ASP A 43 -0.87 -3.34 7.95
CA ASP A 43 -1.81 -4.45 8.16
C ASP A 43 -2.51 -4.32 9.52
N ALA A 44 -1.75 -4.09 10.60
CA ALA A 44 -2.34 -3.88 11.93
C ALA A 44 -3.32 -2.69 11.95
N VAL A 45 -3.01 -1.60 11.24
CA VAL A 45 -3.91 -0.43 11.12
C VAL A 45 -5.17 -0.75 10.31
N VAL A 46 -5.03 -1.36 9.13
CA VAL A 46 -6.13 -1.60 8.20
C VAL A 46 -7.09 -2.67 8.73
N LEU A 47 -6.55 -3.71 9.37
CA LEU A 47 -7.30 -4.81 9.98
C LEU A 47 -7.90 -4.45 11.36
N HIS A 48 -7.58 -3.27 11.90
CA HIS A 48 -7.95 -2.86 13.26
C HIS A 48 -7.46 -3.87 14.30
N ASP A 49 -6.27 -4.45 14.09
CA ASP A 49 -5.68 -5.41 15.02
C ASP A 49 -5.08 -4.68 16.22
N THR A 50 -5.86 -4.60 17.30
CA THR A 50 -5.44 -3.88 18.51
C THR A 50 -4.35 -4.60 19.30
N ASP A 51 -4.16 -5.89 19.06
CA ASP A 51 -3.18 -6.70 19.79
C ASP A 51 -1.80 -6.56 19.12
N GLU A 52 -1.74 -6.59 17.80
CA GLU A 52 -0.51 -6.44 17.02
C GLU A 52 -0.05 -4.98 16.86
N TYR A 53 -1.00 -4.02 16.87
CA TYR A 53 -0.72 -2.62 16.63
C TYR A 53 0.42 -2.01 17.48
N PRO A 54 0.48 -2.21 18.82
CA PRO A 54 1.53 -1.62 19.64
C PRO A 54 2.94 -2.10 19.25
N GLU A 55 3.07 -3.39 18.91
CA GLU A 55 4.35 -4.00 18.54
C GLU A 55 4.78 -3.56 17.14
N ALA A 56 3.84 -3.57 16.18
CA ALA A 56 4.09 -3.13 14.81
C ALA A 56 4.45 -1.63 14.76
N ARG A 57 3.76 -0.80 15.55
CA ARG A 57 4.09 0.64 15.69
C ARG A 57 5.50 0.82 16.22
N ALA A 58 5.86 0.14 17.31
CA ALA A 58 7.19 0.25 17.90
C ALA A 58 8.29 -0.25 16.93
N ALA A 59 8.02 -1.29 16.15
CA ALA A 59 8.94 -1.78 15.13
C ALA A 59 9.19 -0.76 14.02
N LEU A 60 8.12 -0.12 13.51
CA LEU A 60 8.25 0.91 12.49
C LEU A 60 8.92 2.18 13.04
N GLU A 61 8.57 2.63 14.25
CA GLU A 61 9.21 3.79 14.89
C GLU A 61 10.72 3.60 15.06
N ARG A 62 11.18 2.38 15.37
CA ARG A 62 12.62 2.07 15.41
C ARG A 62 13.28 2.10 14.03
N ALA A 63 12.55 1.74 12.98
CA ALA A 63 13.09 1.66 11.63
C ALA A 63 13.18 3.04 10.96
N VAL A 64 12.15 3.87 11.09
CA VAL A 64 12.00 5.13 10.32
C VAL A 64 11.77 6.38 11.19
N GLY A 65 11.59 6.21 12.50
CA GLY A 65 11.29 7.31 13.42
C GLY A 65 9.79 7.62 13.53
N VAL A 66 9.43 8.30 14.62
CA VAL A 66 8.04 8.69 14.92
C VAL A 66 7.41 9.55 13.82
N PRO A 67 8.06 10.62 13.31
CA PRO A 67 7.42 11.48 12.30
C PRO A 67 7.12 10.77 10.99
N ALA A 68 7.93 9.78 10.61
CA ALA A 68 7.68 8.98 9.41
C ALA A 68 6.59 7.92 9.67
N THR A 69 6.57 7.32 10.86
CA THR A 69 5.51 6.38 11.29
C THR A 69 4.14 7.03 11.26
N ASP A 70 4.01 8.26 11.77
CA ASP A 70 2.74 9.00 11.73
C ASP A 70 2.28 9.27 10.29
N ARG A 71 3.20 9.55 9.36
CA ARG A 71 2.85 9.70 7.94
C ARG A 71 2.34 8.39 7.34
N VAL A 72 2.96 7.26 7.67
CA VAL A 72 2.48 5.94 7.23
C VAL A 72 1.07 5.69 7.76
N ALA A 73 0.80 6.01 9.04
CA ALA A 73 -0.52 5.89 9.64
C ALA A 73 -1.57 6.77 8.93
N MET A 74 -1.21 8.02 8.62
CA MET A 74 -2.08 8.93 7.87
C MET A 74 -2.42 8.40 6.48
N VAL A 75 -1.43 7.84 5.76
CA VAL A 75 -1.64 7.24 4.44
C VAL A 75 -2.56 6.03 4.54
N ALA A 76 -2.28 5.09 5.46
CA ALA A 76 -3.10 3.90 5.67
C ALA A 76 -4.55 4.25 6.05
N GLY A 77 -4.73 5.20 6.96
CA GLY A 77 -6.05 5.70 7.36
C GLY A 77 -6.81 6.38 6.22
N ASN A 78 -6.13 7.21 5.41
CA ASN A 78 -6.75 7.87 4.27
C ASN A 78 -7.21 6.87 3.20
N PHE A 79 -6.39 5.87 2.86
CA PHE A 79 -6.79 4.81 1.93
C PHE A 79 -7.93 3.95 2.49
N SER A 80 -7.91 3.62 3.79
CA SER A 80 -9.01 2.89 4.44
C SER A 80 -10.34 3.63 4.33
N MET A 81 -10.32 4.95 4.50
CA MET A 81 -11.51 5.80 4.33
C MET A 81 -11.98 5.83 2.88
N MET A 82 -11.07 6.03 1.92
CA MET A 82 -11.41 6.07 0.50
C MET A 82 -11.95 4.73 -0.01
N ASN A 83 -11.37 3.60 0.39
CA ASN A 83 -11.86 2.27 0.01
C ASN A 83 -13.32 2.11 0.44
N ARG A 84 -13.65 2.42 1.70
CA ARG A 84 -15.03 2.36 2.19
C ARG A 84 -15.97 3.27 1.42
N ALA A 85 -15.53 4.49 1.09
CA ALA A 85 -16.35 5.43 0.34
C ALA A 85 -16.60 4.96 -1.10
N LEU A 86 -15.58 4.43 -1.78
CA LEU A 86 -15.69 3.90 -3.15
C LEU A 86 -16.52 2.63 -3.21
N ASP A 87 -16.36 1.74 -2.23
CA ASP A 87 -17.16 0.52 -2.09
C ASP A 87 -18.65 0.86 -1.87
N ALA A 88 -18.94 1.86 -1.02
CA ALA A 88 -20.30 2.26 -0.72
C ALA A 88 -21.07 2.82 -1.93
N VAL A 89 -20.36 3.45 -2.88
CA VAL A 89 -20.96 4.01 -4.10
C VAL A 89 -20.83 3.10 -5.32
N GLY A 90 -20.16 1.94 -5.18
CA GLY A 90 -19.89 1.03 -6.28
C GLY A 90 -19.08 1.69 -7.41
N ALA A 91 -18.07 2.50 -7.05
CA ALA A 91 -17.31 3.25 -8.04
C ALA A 91 -16.61 2.31 -9.04
N PRO A 92 -16.73 2.54 -10.36
CA PRO A 92 -16.07 1.69 -11.34
C PRO A 92 -14.55 1.89 -11.31
N VAL A 93 -13.81 0.81 -11.57
CA VAL A 93 -12.38 0.82 -11.77
C VAL A 93 -12.07 1.38 -13.17
N HIS A 94 -11.18 2.35 -13.21
CA HIS A 94 -10.76 2.97 -14.47
C HIS A 94 -10.03 1.95 -15.35
N PRO A 95 -10.36 1.81 -16.65
CA PRO A 95 -9.75 0.80 -17.55
C PRO A 95 -8.22 0.88 -17.64
N GLY A 96 -7.66 2.08 -17.51
CA GLY A 96 -6.21 2.29 -17.43
C GLY A 96 -5.48 1.62 -16.26
N LEU A 97 -6.19 0.88 -15.39
CA LEU A 97 -5.62 0.08 -14.30
C LEU A 97 -5.55 -1.43 -14.60
N ASP A 98 -6.03 -1.89 -15.77
CA ASP A 98 -6.03 -3.32 -16.15
C ASP A 98 -4.60 -3.93 -16.16
N ASP A 99 -3.61 -3.19 -16.67
CA ASP A 99 -2.20 -3.63 -16.70
C ASP A 99 -1.64 -3.80 -15.27
N LEU A 100 -1.98 -2.86 -14.37
CA LEU A 100 -1.55 -2.90 -12.98
C LEU A 100 -2.22 -4.05 -12.22
N ALA A 101 -3.51 -4.30 -12.46
CA ALA A 101 -4.23 -5.43 -11.89
C ALA A 101 -3.57 -6.76 -12.30
N THR A 102 -3.17 -6.87 -13.57
CA THR A 102 -2.44 -8.04 -14.10
C THR A 102 -1.07 -8.21 -13.42
N GLU A 103 -0.30 -7.12 -13.28
CA GLU A 103 1.01 -7.14 -12.61
C GLU A 103 0.90 -7.57 -11.14
N MET A 104 -0.12 -7.07 -10.44
CA MET A 104 -0.45 -7.41 -9.07
C MET A 104 -1.06 -8.82 -8.92
N GLY A 105 -1.47 -9.45 -10.02
CA GLY A 105 -2.10 -10.77 -10.00
C GLY A 105 -3.52 -10.78 -9.46
N VAL A 106 -4.25 -9.66 -9.59
CA VAL A 106 -5.65 -9.51 -9.17
C VAL A 106 -6.58 -9.38 -10.37
N THR A 107 -7.82 -9.86 -10.23
CA THR A 107 -8.84 -9.73 -11.27
C THR A 107 -9.86 -8.67 -10.88
N ILE A 108 -10.11 -7.71 -11.79
CA ILE A 108 -11.17 -6.71 -11.62
C ILE A 108 -12.53 -7.38 -11.89
N PRO A 109 -13.47 -7.40 -10.93
CA PRO A 109 -14.81 -7.95 -11.12
C PRO A 109 -15.59 -7.22 -12.23
N ASP A 110 -16.39 -7.96 -13.00
CA ASP A 110 -17.14 -7.41 -14.14
C ASP A 110 -18.06 -6.25 -13.76
N HIS A 111 -18.71 -6.34 -12.60
CA HIS A 111 -19.62 -5.30 -12.10
C HIS A 111 -18.90 -4.00 -11.67
N LEU A 112 -17.57 -4.02 -11.59
CA LEU A 112 -16.74 -2.83 -11.31
C LEU A 112 -16.03 -2.34 -12.56
N ARG A 113 -16.19 -2.97 -13.73
CA ARG A 113 -15.65 -2.43 -14.99
C ARG A 113 -16.52 -1.25 -15.43
N ALA A 114 -15.89 -0.15 -15.82
CA ALA A 114 -16.60 0.93 -16.50
C ALA A 114 -17.22 0.39 -17.80
N GLY A 115 -18.55 0.50 -17.92
CA GLY A 115 -19.28 0.17 -19.14
C GLY A 115 -19.06 1.17 -20.27
#